data_AF-A0A9E6UGS8-F1
#
_entry.id   AF-A0A9E6UGS8-F1
#
_cell.length_a   1.000
_cell.length_b   1.000
_cell.length_c   1.000
_cell.angle_alpha   90.00
_cell.angle_beta   90.00
_cell.angle_gamma   90.00
#
_symmetry.space_group_name_H-M   'P 1'
#
loop_
_entity.id
_entity.type
_entity.pdbx_description
1 polymer ?
#
loop_
_entity_poly.entity_id
_entity_poly.type
_entity_poly.pdbx_seq_one_letter_code
_entity_poly.pdbx_strand_id
1 'polypeptide(L)'
;MRGAAALLLGALALGTSSPARALDGDVMRNILSPVFLAQNLAAVCEKLDPDFARETGGRDGDAHQVIAHVKDHILAVMTREEAAPIVASAAGAARAVGLGMIRPLSGGSAEEQAGRLKALCEQTAKPLVRGVVDAHDQRHDFFEQMIRDARQARG
;
A
#
# COMPACT_ATOMS: atom_id res chain seq x y z
N MET A 1 68.13 -21.66 23.79
CA MET A 1 67.59 -21.22 22.49
C MET A 1 66.27 -21.94 22.25
N ARG A 2 65.20 -21.15 22.09
CA ARG A 2 63.93 -21.40 21.37
C ARG A 2 63.07 -22.63 21.70
N GLY A 3 61.79 -22.38 22.01
CA GLY A 3 60.73 -23.35 21.77
C GLY A 3 59.41 -23.13 22.52
N ALA A 4 58.79 -21.94 22.46
CA ALA A 4 57.39 -21.79 22.86
C ALA A 4 56.72 -20.71 22.00
N ALA A 5 55.79 -21.10 21.14
CA ALA A 5 54.75 -20.23 20.59
C ALA A 5 53.70 -21.12 19.90
N ALA A 6 52.72 -21.58 20.66
CA ALA A 6 51.49 -22.15 20.10
C ALA A 6 50.61 -20.98 19.63
N LEU A 7 50.49 -20.82 18.31
CA LEU A 7 49.59 -19.85 17.68
C LEU A 7 48.18 -20.47 17.57
N LEU A 8 47.30 -20.08 18.49
CA LEU A 8 45.85 -20.28 18.37
C LEU A 8 45.29 -19.24 17.41
N LEU A 9 45.15 -19.59 16.14
CA LEU A 9 44.41 -18.78 15.16
C LEU A 9 42.92 -19.12 15.26
N GLY A 10 42.17 -18.19 15.86
CA GLY A 10 40.72 -18.24 15.98
C GLY A 10 40.05 -18.24 14.61
N ALA A 11 39.14 -19.20 14.41
CA ALA A 11 38.29 -19.26 13.25
C ALA A 11 37.27 -18.11 13.31
N LEU A 12 37.40 -17.15 12.38
CA LEU A 12 36.37 -16.15 12.08
C LEU A 12 35.17 -16.88 11.47
N ALA A 13 34.13 -17.09 12.28
CA ALA A 13 32.82 -17.50 11.80
C ALA A 13 32.23 -16.36 10.95
N LEU A 14 32.45 -16.43 9.63
CA LEU A 14 31.69 -15.66 8.65
C LEU A 14 30.23 -16.12 8.76
N GLY A 15 29.43 -15.38 9.53
CA GLY A 15 27.99 -15.53 9.54
C GLY A 15 27.48 -15.43 8.11
N THR A 16 26.95 -16.53 7.59
CA THR A 16 26.29 -16.57 6.30
C THR A 16 25.01 -15.75 6.41
N SER A 17 25.08 -14.46 6.09
CA SER A 17 23.89 -13.69 5.77
C SER A 17 23.25 -14.35 4.56
N SER A 18 22.20 -15.14 4.78
CA SER A 18 21.38 -15.63 3.67
C SER A 18 21.00 -14.43 2.82
N PRO A 19 21.23 -14.47 1.49
CA PRO A 19 20.85 -13.36 0.63
C PRO A 19 19.35 -13.12 0.83
N ALA A 20 19.00 -11.90 1.25
CA ALA A 20 17.61 -11.49 1.28
C ALA A 20 17.06 -11.70 -0.13
N ARG A 21 16.05 -12.57 -0.26
CA ARG A 21 15.41 -12.82 -1.56
C ARG A 21 14.78 -11.51 -2.04
N ALA A 22 15.01 -11.20 -3.31
CA ALA A 22 14.50 -10.00 -3.94
C ALA A 22 12.97 -9.98 -3.89
N LEU A 23 12.41 -8.88 -3.37
CA LEU A 23 10.99 -8.61 -3.34
C LEU A 23 10.38 -8.63 -4.76
N ASP A 24 9.22 -9.26 -4.93
CA ASP A 24 8.45 -9.15 -6.17
C ASP A 24 7.77 -7.78 -6.26
N GLY A 25 8.40 -6.87 -7.01
CA GLY A 25 7.92 -5.51 -7.18
C GLY A 25 6.56 -5.40 -7.87
N ASP A 26 6.18 -6.36 -8.72
CA ASP A 26 4.89 -6.33 -9.42
C ASP A 26 3.75 -6.73 -8.49
N VAL A 27 3.96 -7.76 -7.66
CA VAL A 27 3.02 -8.12 -6.59
C VAL A 27 2.81 -6.94 -5.64
N MET A 28 3.90 -6.31 -5.18
CA MET A 28 3.78 -5.20 -4.25
C MET A 28 3.11 -3.96 -4.87
N ARG A 29 3.36 -3.69 -6.16
CA ARG A 29 2.61 -2.65 -6.88
C ARG A 29 1.11 -2.95 -6.94
N ASN A 30 0.74 -4.20 -7.20
CA ASN A 30 -0.67 -4.61 -7.28
C ASN A 30 -1.36 -4.53 -5.92
N ILE A 31 -0.63 -4.77 -4.82
CA ILE A 31 -1.13 -4.58 -3.45
C ILE A 31 -1.27 -3.09 -3.12
N LEU A 32 -0.29 -2.25 -3.44
CA LEU A 32 -0.28 -0.83 -3.08
C LEU A 32 -1.21 0.04 -3.94
N SER A 33 -1.42 -0.31 -5.22
CA SER A 33 -2.19 0.55 -6.14
C SER A 33 -3.64 0.78 -5.68
N PRO A 34 -4.40 -0.25 -5.24
CA PRO A 34 -5.74 -0.06 -4.68
C PRO A 34 -5.75 0.81 -3.42
N VAL A 35 -4.71 0.70 -2.58
CA VAL A 35 -4.58 1.50 -1.35
C VAL A 35 -4.37 2.98 -1.67
N PHE A 36 -3.50 3.29 -2.64
CA PHE A 36 -3.34 4.66 -3.13
C PHE A 36 -4.60 5.20 -3.83
N LEU A 37 -5.32 4.35 -4.57
CA LEU A 37 -6.57 4.74 -5.20
C LEU A 37 -7.63 5.07 -4.15
N ALA A 38 -7.78 4.23 -3.12
CA ALA A 38 -8.68 4.48 -2.00
C ALA A 38 -8.33 5.80 -1.29
N GLN A 39 -7.03 6.05 -1.05
CA GLN A 39 -6.57 7.32 -0.46
C GLN A 39 -7.01 8.53 -1.28
N ASN A 40 -6.80 8.49 -2.59
CA ASN A 40 -7.16 9.59 -3.50
C ASN A 40 -8.68 9.81 -3.53
N LEU A 41 -9.47 8.73 -3.59
CA LEU A 41 -10.92 8.79 -3.63
C LEU A 41 -11.51 9.30 -2.31
N ALA A 42 -10.99 8.85 -1.17
CA ALA A 42 -11.39 9.37 0.14
C ALA A 42 -11.15 10.89 0.23
N ALA A 43 -9.96 11.36 -0.18
CA ALA A 43 -9.63 12.79 -0.14
C ALA A 43 -10.52 13.65 -1.05
N VAL A 44 -10.93 13.14 -2.21
CA VAL A 44 -11.85 13.84 -3.13
C VAL A 44 -13.28 13.84 -2.59
N CYS A 45 -13.77 12.68 -2.16
CA CYS A 45 -15.16 12.51 -1.76
C CYS A 45 -15.48 13.20 -0.43
N GLU A 46 -14.50 13.32 0.47
CA GLU A 46 -14.64 14.08 1.71
C GLU A 46 -14.89 15.58 1.47
N LYS A 47 -14.50 16.13 0.31
CA LYS A 47 -14.82 17.52 -0.06
C LYS A 47 -16.30 17.74 -0.37
N LEU A 48 -17.04 16.67 -0.70
CA LEU A 48 -18.47 16.73 -0.98
C LEU A 48 -19.29 16.29 0.23
N ASP A 49 -18.77 15.30 0.96
CA ASP A 49 -19.38 14.73 2.15
C ASP A 49 -18.32 14.64 3.25
N PRO A 50 -18.29 15.60 4.21
CA PRO A 50 -17.33 15.59 5.30
C PRO A 50 -17.36 14.33 6.17
N ASP A 51 -18.46 13.56 6.14
CA ASP A 51 -18.58 12.31 6.88
C ASP A 51 -18.01 11.11 6.12
N PHE A 52 -17.64 11.26 4.84
CA PHE A 52 -17.20 10.16 3.99
C PHE A 52 -16.08 9.32 4.62
N ALA A 53 -15.04 9.97 5.14
CA ALA A 53 -13.89 9.27 5.75
C ALA A 53 -14.32 8.48 6.99
N ARG A 54 -15.21 9.04 7.81
CA ARG A 54 -15.76 8.36 9.00
C ARG A 54 -16.65 7.19 8.62
N GLU A 55 -17.52 7.35 7.62
CA GLU A 55 -18.44 6.32 7.15
C GLU A 55 -17.75 5.16 6.41
N THR A 56 -16.56 5.41 5.89
CA THR A 56 -15.74 4.40 5.19
C THR A 56 -14.58 3.91 6.04
N GLY A 57 -14.48 4.35 7.29
CA GLY A 57 -13.49 3.93 8.27
C GLY A 57 -13.73 2.52 8.80
N GLY A 58 -12.78 2.07 9.62
CA GLY A 58 -12.74 0.73 10.19
C GLY A 58 -12.67 0.77 11.72
N ARG A 59 -12.26 -0.35 12.31
CA ARG A 59 -12.11 -0.49 13.76
C ARG A 59 -11.11 0.50 14.35
N ASP A 60 -10.07 0.84 13.58
CA ASP A 60 -8.91 1.59 14.04
C ASP A 60 -8.95 3.07 13.66
N GLY A 61 -10.08 3.56 13.12
CA GLY A 61 -10.25 4.98 12.80
C GLY A 61 -11.02 5.25 11.52
N ASP A 62 -10.97 6.52 11.09
CA ASP A 62 -11.50 6.91 9.78
C ASP A 62 -10.68 6.27 8.63
N ALA A 63 -11.20 6.34 7.42
CA ALA A 63 -10.55 5.74 6.25
C ALA A 63 -9.13 6.26 6.02
N HIS A 64 -8.83 7.53 6.31
CA HIS A 64 -7.47 8.06 6.12
C HIS A 64 -6.50 7.42 7.11
N GLN A 65 -6.91 7.27 8.36
CA GLN A 65 -6.11 6.63 9.40
C GLN A 65 -5.82 5.17 9.07
N VAL A 66 -6.86 4.39 8.71
CA VAL A 66 -6.68 2.97 8.36
C VAL A 66 -5.84 2.81 7.09
N ILE A 67 -6.09 3.60 6.04
CA ILE A 67 -5.30 3.54 4.80
C ILE A 67 -3.83 3.92 5.05
N ALA A 68 -3.56 4.93 5.88
CA ALA A 68 -2.20 5.29 6.26
C ALA A 68 -1.51 4.13 6.98
N HIS A 69 -2.19 3.50 7.93
CA HIS A 69 -1.69 2.35 8.65
C HIS A 69 -1.39 1.15 7.74
N VAL A 70 -2.30 0.82 6.81
CA VAL A 70 -2.08 -0.21 5.79
C VAL A 70 -0.81 0.07 4.98
N LYS A 71 -0.61 1.32 4.55
CA LYS A 71 0.59 1.69 3.80
C LYS A 71 1.84 1.50 4.64
N ASP A 72 1.83 1.93 5.90
CA ASP A 72 2.98 1.79 6.79
C ASP A 72 3.33 0.32 7.02
N HIS A 73 2.33 -0.56 7.21
CA HIS A 73 2.52 -2.01 7.29
C HIS A 73 3.14 -2.60 6.02
N ILE A 74 2.65 -2.21 4.85
CA ILE A 74 3.23 -2.67 3.57
C ILE A 74 4.66 -2.19 3.40
N LEU A 75 4.97 -0.95 3.78
CA LEU A 75 6.29 -0.37 3.59
C LEU A 75 7.32 -0.87 4.62
N ALA A 76 6.87 -1.25 5.82
CA ALA A 76 7.73 -1.79 6.87
C ALA A 76 8.48 -3.06 6.46
N VAL A 77 7.94 -3.80 5.48
CA VAL A 77 8.56 -5.02 4.97
C VAL A 77 9.50 -4.77 3.80
N MET A 78 9.83 -3.53 3.43
CA MET A 78 10.71 -3.18 2.31
C MET A 78 11.90 -2.39 2.80
N THR A 79 13.05 -2.49 2.12
CA THR A 79 14.09 -1.46 2.28
C THR A 79 13.65 -0.16 1.61
N ARG A 80 14.31 0.95 1.94
CA ARG A 80 14.03 2.25 1.31
C ARG A 80 14.24 2.20 -0.21
N GLU A 81 15.28 1.48 -0.63
CA GLU A 81 15.66 1.31 -2.04
C GLU A 81 14.64 0.47 -2.80
N GLU A 82 14.04 -0.56 -2.17
CA GLU A 82 12.95 -1.35 -2.72
C GLU A 82 11.64 -0.52 -2.80
N ALA A 83 11.32 0.20 -1.73
CA ALA A 83 10.05 0.91 -1.59
C ALA A 83 9.88 2.06 -2.59
N ALA A 84 10.92 2.87 -2.81
CA ALA A 84 10.82 4.09 -3.62
C ALA A 84 10.26 3.86 -5.05
N PRO A 85 10.82 2.96 -5.89
CA PRO A 85 10.30 2.71 -7.23
C PRO A 85 8.91 2.05 -7.22
N ILE A 86 8.64 1.17 -6.25
CA ILE A 86 7.33 0.47 -6.12
C ILE A 86 6.24 1.48 -5.78
N VAL A 87 6.47 2.34 -4.78
CA VAL A 87 5.54 3.39 -4.37
C VAL A 87 5.26 4.35 -5.52
N ALA A 88 6.30 4.84 -6.19
CA ALA A 88 6.13 5.75 -7.32
C ALA A 88 5.28 5.13 -8.43
N SER A 89 5.53 3.86 -8.76
CA SER A 89 4.78 3.14 -9.78
C SER A 89 3.33 2.88 -9.36
N ALA A 90 3.09 2.43 -8.13
CA ALA A 90 1.75 2.16 -7.61
C ALA A 90 0.91 3.44 -7.50
N ALA A 91 1.49 4.53 -7.00
CA ALA A 91 0.83 5.83 -6.95
C ALA A 91 0.54 6.38 -8.35
N GLY A 92 1.46 6.17 -9.31
CA GLY A 92 1.24 6.50 -10.72
C GLY A 92 0.07 5.74 -11.34
N ALA A 93 -0.02 4.44 -11.09
CA ALA A 93 -1.13 3.59 -11.55
C ALA A 93 -2.46 4.03 -10.92
N ALA A 94 -2.49 4.24 -9.60
CA ALA A 94 -3.66 4.74 -8.89
C ALA A 94 -4.13 6.10 -9.43
N ARG A 95 -3.21 7.02 -9.71
CA ARG A 95 -3.52 8.32 -10.33
C ARG A 95 -4.12 8.16 -11.72
N ALA A 96 -3.56 7.28 -12.56
CA ALA A 96 -4.08 7.04 -13.90
C ALA A 96 -5.51 6.50 -13.86
N VAL A 97 -5.79 5.54 -12.97
CA VAL A 97 -7.14 5.00 -12.75
C VAL A 97 -8.09 6.09 -12.24
N GLY A 98 -7.70 6.83 -11.19
CA GLY A 98 -8.51 7.90 -10.64
C GLY A 98 -8.84 9.00 -11.66
N LEU A 99 -7.87 9.40 -12.48
CA LEU A 99 -8.13 10.32 -13.60
C LEU A 99 -9.07 9.72 -14.64
N GLY A 100 -8.96 8.42 -14.92
CA GLY A 100 -9.90 7.68 -15.77
C GLY A 100 -11.33 7.70 -15.23
N MET A 101 -11.51 7.66 -13.92
CA MET A 101 -12.82 7.75 -13.26
C MET A 101 -13.39 9.18 -13.27
N ILE A 102 -12.54 10.20 -13.17
CA ILE A 102 -12.98 11.61 -13.07
C ILE A 102 -13.24 12.23 -14.44
N ARG A 103 -12.45 11.89 -15.48
CA ARG A 103 -12.59 12.49 -16.82
C ARG A 103 -14.01 12.44 -17.41
N PRO A 104 -14.77 11.33 -17.30
CA PRO A 104 -16.15 11.26 -17.81
C PRO A 104 -17.15 12.16 -17.08
N LEU A 105 -16.77 12.69 -15.90
CA LEU A 105 -17.63 13.55 -15.10
C LEU A 105 -17.61 15.02 -15.56
N SER A 106 -16.74 15.37 -16.52
CA SER A 106 -16.59 16.72 -17.06
C SER A 106 -17.71 17.11 -18.05
N GLY A 107 -17.82 18.41 -18.35
CA GLY A 107 -18.82 18.96 -19.29
C GLY A 107 -20.13 19.34 -18.62
N GLY A 108 -21.05 19.99 -19.32
CA GLY A 108 -22.33 20.45 -18.73
C GLY A 108 -22.15 21.54 -17.67
N SER A 109 -23.22 21.80 -16.91
CA SER A 109 -23.24 22.78 -15.82
C SER A 109 -22.47 22.30 -14.58
N ALA A 110 -22.11 23.23 -13.70
CA ALA A 110 -21.45 22.89 -12.43
C ALA A 110 -22.31 21.97 -11.55
N GLU A 111 -23.63 22.13 -11.58
CA GLU A 111 -24.58 21.30 -10.84
C GLU A 111 -24.61 19.86 -11.37
N GLU A 112 -24.60 19.69 -12.70
CA GLU A 112 -24.54 18.37 -13.34
C GLU A 112 -23.21 17.66 -13.06
N GLN A 113 -22.10 18.40 -12.99
CA GLN A 113 -20.79 17.86 -12.61
C GLN A 113 -20.78 17.44 -11.14
N ALA A 114 -21.33 18.27 -10.25
CA ALA A 114 -21.45 17.94 -8.82
C ALA A 114 -22.32 16.70 -8.59
N GLY A 115 -23.44 16.56 -9.32
CA GLY A 115 -24.29 15.38 -9.25
C GLY A 115 -23.59 14.10 -9.69
N ARG A 116 -22.82 14.14 -10.78
CA ARG A 116 -22.00 13.01 -11.25
C ARG A 116 -20.88 12.65 -10.30
N LEU A 117 -20.23 13.65 -9.71
CA LEU A 117 -19.18 13.43 -8.72
C LEU A 117 -19.74 12.83 -7.43
N LYS A 118 -20.91 13.29 -6.97
CA LYS A 118 -21.63 12.67 -5.84
C LYS A 118 -21.97 11.21 -6.14
N ALA A 119 -22.45 10.91 -7.36
CA ALA A 119 -22.72 9.54 -7.77
C ALA A 119 -21.46 8.66 -7.79
N LEU A 120 -20.32 9.18 -8.28
CA LEU A 120 -19.03 8.49 -8.20
C LEU A 120 -18.67 8.16 -6.74
N CYS A 121 -18.84 9.14 -5.84
CA CYS A 121 -18.49 8.97 -4.44
C CYS A 121 -19.35 7.90 -3.76
N GLU A 122 -20.66 7.93 -3.96
CA GLU A 122 -21.57 6.97 -3.32
C GLU A 122 -21.50 5.56 -3.93
N GLN A 123 -21.45 5.46 -5.26
CA GLN A 123 -21.62 4.17 -5.95
C GLN A 123 -20.30 3.44 -6.19
N THR A 124 -19.19 4.17 -6.27
CA THR A 124 -17.88 3.60 -6.61
C THR A 124 -16.87 3.79 -5.49
N ALA A 125 -16.66 5.03 -5.04
CA ALA A 125 -15.60 5.32 -4.07
C ALA A 125 -15.89 4.70 -2.70
N LYS A 126 -17.10 4.90 -2.16
CA LYS A 126 -17.48 4.40 -0.83
C LYS A 126 -17.33 2.87 -0.72
N PRO A 127 -17.82 2.05 -1.66
CA PRO A 127 -17.53 0.60 -1.67
C PRO A 127 -16.05 0.25 -1.82
N LEU A 128 -15.31 0.94 -2.69
CA LEU A 128 -13.87 0.67 -2.91
C LEU A 128 -13.05 0.96 -1.65
N VAL A 129 -13.25 2.12 -1.03
CA VAL A 129 -12.55 2.53 0.18
C VAL A 129 -12.87 1.57 1.33
N ARG A 130 -14.15 1.25 1.55
CA ARG A 130 -14.55 0.22 2.53
C ARG A 130 -13.90 -1.12 2.24
N GLY A 131 -13.85 -1.55 0.98
CA GLY A 131 -13.20 -2.81 0.62
C GLY A 131 -11.72 -2.87 0.98
N VAL A 132 -10.98 -1.75 0.89
CA VAL A 132 -9.58 -1.68 1.34
C VAL A 132 -9.47 -1.73 2.86
N VAL A 133 -10.33 -0.97 3.57
CA VAL A 133 -10.38 -0.95 5.03
C VAL A 133 -10.77 -2.33 5.60
N ASP A 134 -11.83 -2.93 5.08
CA ASP A 134 -12.30 -4.27 5.46
C ASP A 134 -11.25 -5.36 5.18
N ALA A 135 -10.50 -5.22 4.07
CA ALA A 135 -9.43 -6.16 3.76
C ALA A 135 -8.30 -6.10 4.78
N HIS A 136 -8.04 -4.94 5.38
CA HIS A 136 -7.10 -4.83 6.48
C HIS A 136 -7.68 -5.42 7.77
N ASP A 137 -8.87 -4.96 8.16
CA ASP A 137 -9.47 -5.29 9.47
C ASP A 137 -9.83 -6.77 9.62
N GLN A 138 -10.29 -7.41 8.54
CA GLN A 138 -10.80 -8.80 8.58
C GLN A 138 -9.77 -9.82 8.10
N ARG A 139 -8.75 -9.38 7.37
CA ARG A 139 -7.80 -10.26 6.68
C ARG A 139 -6.35 -9.86 6.91
N HIS A 140 -6.05 -9.26 8.07
CA HIS A 140 -4.70 -8.90 8.48
C HIS A 140 -3.70 -10.05 8.27
N ASP A 141 -4.03 -11.27 8.71
CA ASP A 141 -3.15 -12.44 8.56
C ASP A 141 -2.93 -12.87 7.11
N PHE A 142 -3.93 -12.68 6.25
CA PHE A 142 -3.81 -12.92 4.81
C PHE A 142 -2.96 -11.84 4.15
N PHE A 143 -3.07 -10.59 4.60
CA PHE A 143 -2.26 -9.48 4.14
C PHE A 143 -0.77 -9.70 4.46
N GLU A 144 -0.51 -10.09 5.70
CA GLU A 144 0.78 -10.58 6.19
C GLU A 144 1.32 -11.74 5.34
N GLN A 145 0.47 -12.70 4.98
CA GLN A 145 0.85 -13.82 4.11
C GLN A 145 1.19 -13.37 2.68
N MET A 146 0.40 -12.50 2.05
CA MET A 146 0.70 -11.98 0.71
C MET A 146 2.06 -11.27 0.67
N ILE A 147 2.38 -10.53 1.72
CA ILE A 147 3.67 -9.85 1.86
C ILE A 147 4.81 -10.87 2.00
N ARG A 148 4.64 -11.92 2.80
CA ARG A 148 5.62 -13.02 2.91
C ARG A 148 5.82 -13.71 1.56
N ASP A 149 4.73 -14.01 0.85
CA ASP A 149 4.77 -14.67 -0.45
C ASP A 149 5.51 -13.80 -1.49
N ALA A 150 5.32 -12.48 -1.48
CA ALA A 150 6.05 -11.55 -2.34
C ALA A 150 7.57 -11.55 -2.12
N ARG A 151 8.04 -11.92 -0.92
CA ARG A 151 9.48 -12.15 -0.64
C ARG A 151 9.96 -13.54 -1.04
N GLN A 152 9.05 -14.51 -1.13
CA GLN A 152 9.37 -15.91 -1.44
C GLN A 152 9.23 -16.28 -2.92
N ALA A 153 8.49 -15.49 -3.71
CA ALA A 153 8.09 -15.76 -5.10
C ALA A 153 9.23 -15.82 -6.15
N ARG A 154 10.50 -15.70 -5.74
CA ARG A 154 11.66 -15.97 -6.60
C ARG A 154 12.44 -17.16 -6.07
N GLY A 155 12.04 -18.34 -6.55
CA GLY A 155 12.82 -19.58 -6.57
C GLY A 155 13.04 -20.00 -8.01
#